data_AF-A0A3B9MYS8-F1
#
_entry.id   AF-A0A3B9MYS8-F1
#
_cell.length_a   1.000
_cell.length_b   1.000
_cell.length_c   1.000
_cell.angle_alpha   90.00
_cell.angle_beta   90.00
_cell.angle_gamma   90.00
#
_symmetry.space_group_name_H-M   'P 1'
#
loop_
_entity.id
_entity.type
_entity.pdbx_description
1 polymer ?
#
loop_
_entity_poly.entity_id
_entity_poly.type
_entity_poly.pdbx_seq_one_letter_code
_entity_poly.pdbx_strand_id
1 'polypeptide(L)'
;MLAKNNLYLHYKSINKNSIKSLWNDIREAISGSDKDFTTEKLSKAILLLAIPMVLEMIMESVFAIADIFFVSKLGPDAIATVGITESLLTIIYAIGMGLSMATTALVSRRIGEKKPYRASVAAVQAIIVACIISLLLGIPGLIFAKDLLRIMGANAEI
;
A
#
# COMPACT_ATOMS: atom_id res chain seq x y z
N MET A 1 -24.33 35.27 41.61
CA MET A 1 -23.45 36.33 41.08
C MET A 1 -22.07 36.08 41.66
N LEU A 2 -21.02 35.59 40.99
CA LEU A 2 -20.62 35.57 39.59
C LEU A 2 -19.73 34.32 39.35
N ALA A 3 -20.22 33.34 38.60
CA ALA A 3 -19.38 32.30 37.99
C ALA A 3 -19.08 32.74 36.57
N LYS A 4 -17.96 33.43 36.35
CA LYS A 4 -17.54 33.91 35.03
C LYS A 4 -16.30 33.15 34.57
N ASN A 5 -16.58 32.04 33.90
CA ASN A 5 -16.09 31.78 32.55
C ASN A 5 -14.56 31.73 32.36
N ASN A 6 -13.93 30.67 32.88
CA ASN A 6 -12.53 30.35 32.62
C ASN A 6 -12.39 29.48 31.35
N LEU A 7 -13.05 29.90 30.27
CA LEU A 7 -13.25 29.09 29.07
C LEU A 7 -12.83 29.87 27.82
N TYR A 8 -11.59 30.38 27.81
CA TYR A 8 -11.00 30.99 26.62
C TYR A 8 -9.51 30.66 26.47
N LEU A 9 -9.26 29.82 25.45
CA LEU A 9 -8.14 29.93 24.50
C LEU A 9 -6.77 29.33 24.88
N HIS A 10 -6.68 28.00 24.77
CA HIS A 10 -5.44 27.34 24.36
C HIS A 10 -5.38 27.22 22.82
N TYR A 11 -5.49 28.33 22.09
CA TYR A 11 -5.21 28.33 20.65
C TYR A 11 -3.69 28.39 20.47
N LYS A 12 -3.07 27.21 20.42
CA LYS A 12 -1.67 27.01 20.07
C LYS A 12 -1.43 27.69 18.71
N SER A 13 -0.84 28.89 18.73
CA SER A 13 -0.54 29.62 17.50
C SER A 13 0.31 28.72 16.60
N ILE A 14 -0.19 28.41 15.41
CA ILE A 14 0.57 27.70 14.39
C ILE A 14 1.76 28.60 14.03
N ASN A 15 2.91 28.28 14.63
CA ASN A 15 4.15 28.99 14.44
C ASN A 15 4.58 28.86 12.97
N LYS A 16 4.94 29.96 12.31
CA LYS A 16 5.42 29.98 10.91
C LYS A 16 6.64 29.06 10.69
N ASN A 17 7.40 28.77 11.75
CA ASN A 17 8.50 27.79 11.75
C ASN A 17 8.01 26.33 11.58
N SER A 18 6.77 26.01 11.98
CA SER A 18 6.18 24.68 11.83
C SER A 18 5.93 24.31 10.37
N ILE A 19 5.50 25.26 9.55
CA ILE A 19 5.24 25.03 8.12
C ILE A 19 6.55 24.79 7.36
N LYS A 20 7.60 25.55 7.69
CA LYS A 20 8.93 25.36 7.10
C LYS A 20 9.56 24.02 7.52
N SER A 21 9.35 23.60 8.78
CA SER A 21 9.73 22.27 9.27
C SER A 21 9.01 21.15 8.50
N LEU A 22 7.69 21.24 8.37
CA LEU A 22 6.88 20.26 7.65
C LEU A 22 7.30 20.13 6.18
N TRP A 23 7.60 21.24 5.51
CA TRP A 23 8.10 21.20 4.13
C TRP A 23 9.46 20.48 4.01
N ASN A 24 10.35 20.69 4.98
CA ASN A 24 11.62 19.98 5.03
C ASN A 24 11.42 18.48 5.29
N ASP A 25 10.51 18.10 6.19
CA ASP A 25 10.19 16.70 6.49
C ASP A 25 9.56 16.01 5.27
N ILE A 26 8.69 16.68 4.52
CA ILE A 26 8.12 16.16 3.25
C ILE A 26 9.22 15.96 2.21
N ARG A 27 10.09 16.96 2.05
CA ARG A 27 11.21 16.87 1.12
C ARG A 27 12.16 15.73 1.49
N GLU A 28 12.42 15.53 2.78
CA GLU A 28 13.24 14.44 3.33
C GLU A 28 12.59 13.07 3.06
N ALA A 29 11.28 12.94 3.25
CA ALA A 29 10.53 11.71 2.96
C ALA A 29 10.62 11.31 1.48
N ILE A 30 10.51 12.28 0.57
CA ILE A 30 10.54 12.04 -0.89
C ILE A 30 11.97 11.83 -1.40
N SER A 31 12.97 12.52 -0.85
CA SER A 31 14.36 12.36 -1.31
C SER A 31 14.99 11.03 -0.92
N GLY A 32 14.37 10.30 0.03
CA GLY A 32 14.98 9.17 0.70
C GLY A 32 16.05 9.63 1.70
N SER A 33 16.06 9.06 2.90
CA SER A 33 17.08 9.31 3.91
C SER A 33 17.47 8.00 4.59
N ASP A 34 18.76 7.72 4.73
CA ASP A 34 19.29 6.53 5.43
C ASP A 34 19.21 6.65 6.96
N LYS A 35 18.10 7.21 7.47
CA LYS A 35 17.91 7.40 8.91
C LYS A 35 17.37 6.14 9.55
N ASP A 36 17.89 5.83 10.72
CA ASP A 36 17.34 4.79 11.57
C ASP A 36 16.04 5.27 12.24
N PHE A 37 14.92 4.90 11.63
CA PHE A 37 13.57 5.21 12.12
C PHE A 37 13.25 4.61 13.50
N THR A 38 14.08 3.70 14.04
CA THR A 38 13.93 3.16 15.40
C THR A 38 14.43 4.11 16.49
N THR A 39 15.22 5.12 16.11
CA THR A 39 15.86 6.08 17.05
C THR A 39 15.23 7.47 17.04
N GLU A 40 14.51 7.80 15.96
CA GLU A 40 13.85 9.09 15.77
C GLU A 40 12.57 9.22 16.61
N LYS A 41 12.07 10.46 16.75
CA LYS A 41 10.77 10.70 17.37
C LYS A 41 9.69 9.95 16.59
N LEU A 42 8.88 9.14 17.28
CA LEU A 42 7.83 8.31 16.68
C LEU A 42 6.94 9.08 15.69
N SER A 43 6.52 10.29 16.06
CA SER A 43 5.69 11.14 15.18
C SER A 43 6.38 11.54 13.88
N LYS A 44 7.69 11.81 13.92
CA LYS A 44 8.47 12.14 12.72
C LYS A 44 8.73 10.89 11.87
N ALA A 45 9.04 9.75 12.49
CA ALA A 45 9.22 8.49 11.78
C ALA A 45 7.94 8.05 11.04
N ILE A 46 6.77 8.12 11.70
CA ILE A 46 5.48 7.85 11.08
C ILE A 46 5.24 8.80 9.90
N LEU A 47 5.49 10.10 10.05
CA LEU A 47 5.29 11.08 8.99
C LEU A 47 6.19 10.79 7.77
N LEU A 48 7.47 10.51 7.99
CA LEU A 48 8.43 10.20 6.93
C LEU A 48 8.07 8.94 6.14
N LEU A 49 7.49 7.92 6.79
CA LEU A 49 7.06 6.68 6.13
C LEU A 49 5.66 6.79 5.50
N ALA A 50 4.75 7.57 6.09
CA ALA A 50 3.37 7.71 5.61
C ALA A 50 3.29 8.52 4.31
N ILE A 51 4.15 9.52 4.12
CA ILE A 51 4.16 10.36 2.92
C ILE A 51 4.38 9.54 1.63
N PRO A 52 5.47 8.74 1.50
CA PRO A 52 5.67 7.93 0.30
C PRO A 52 4.58 6.87 0.11
N MET A 53 4.04 6.30 1.20
CA MET A 53 2.93 5.35 1.15
C MET A 53 1.65 5.97 0.60
N VAL A 54 1.25 7.16 1.07
CA VAL A 54 0.07 7.87 0.54
C VAL A 54 0.28 8.25 -0.92
N LEU A 55 1.50 8.65 -1.29
CA LEU A 55 1.83 8.95 -2.68
C LEU A 55 1.69 7.71 -3.57
N GLU A 56 2.15 6.56 -3.10
CA GLU A 56 1.98 5.27 -3.78
C GLU A 56 0.50 4.93 -3.98
N MET A 57 -0.33 5.04 -2.94
CA MET A 57 -1.78 4.80 -3.04
C MET A 57 -2.48 5.75 -4.03
N ILE A 58 -2.05 7.02 -4.09
CA ILE A 58 -2.56 7.98 -5.08
C ILE A 58 -2.16 7.55 -6.49
N MET A 59 -0.91 7.13 -6.69
CA MET A 59 -0.43 6.66 -7.99
C MET A 59 -1.16 5.40 -8.45
N GLU A 60 -1.42 4.45 -7.55
CA GLU A 60 -2.23 3.26 -7.82
C GLU A 60 -3.64 3.63 -8.27
N SER A 61 -4.29 4.56 -7.57
CA SER A 61 -5.63 5.05 -7.92
C SER A 61 -5.66 5.76 -9.28
N VAL A 62 -4.65 6.59 -9.57
CA VAL A 62 -4.51 7.26 -10.87
C VAL A 62 -4.26 6.25 -12.00
N PHE A 63 -3.46 5.22 -11.73
CA PHE A 63 -3.21 4.14 -12.68
C PHE A 63 -4.50 3.38 -13.01
N ALA A 64 -5.32 3.03 -12.02
CA ALA A 64 -6.60 2.37 -12.25
C ALA A 64 -7.56 3.23 -13.10
N ILE A 65 -7.61 4.54 -12.87
CA ILE A 65 -8.41 5.46 -13.70
C ILE A 65 -7.87 5.53 -15.13
N ALA A 66 -6.55 5.61 -15.29
CA ALA A 66 -5.91 5.66 -16.60
C ALA A 66 -6.19 4.37 -17.40
N ASP A 67 -6.08 3.21 -16.76
CA ASP A 67 -6.36 1.91 -17.36
C ASP A 67 -7.78 1.85 -17.95
N ILE A 68 -8.80 2.12 -17.12
CA ILE A 68 -10.20 2.14 -17.56
C ILE A 68 -10.43 3.23 -18.62
N PHE A 69 -9.80 4.40 -18.51
CA PHE A 69 -9.93 5.46 -19.50
C PHE A 69 -9.45 5.01 -20.89
N PHE A 70 -8.31 4.32 -21.00
CA PHE A 70 -7.83 3.81 -22.28
C PHE A 70 -8.68 2.65 -22.80
N VAL A 71 -9.06 1.72 -21.92
CA VAL A 71 -9.91 0.58 -22.27
C VAL A 71 -11.29 1.03 -22.75
N SER A 72 -11.86 2.09 -22.15
CA SER A 72 -13.18 2.59 -22.51
C SER A 72 -13.32 3.03 -23.97
N LYS A 73 -12.21 3.34 -24.64
CA LYS A 73 -12.17 3.71 -26.05
C LYS A 73 -12.37 2.51 -26.99
N LEU A 74 -12.22 1.28 -26.50
CA LEU A 74 -12.39 0.05 -27.28
C LEU A 74 -13.85 -0.42 -27.35
N GLY A 75 -14.73 0.18 -26.54
CA GLY A 75 -16.16 -0.12 -26.51
C GLY A 75 -16.62 -0.69 -25.17
N PRO A 76 -17.95 -0.90 -25.00
CA PRO A 76 -18.54 -1.34 -23.74
C PRO A 76 -18.06 -2.73 -23.32
N ASP A 77 -17.88 -3.64 -24.26
CA ASP A 77 -17.47 -5.03 -24.00
C ASP A 77 -16.06 -5.07 -23.36
N ALA A 78 -15.14 -4.23 -23.84
CA ALA A 78 -13.79 -4.15 -23.28
C ALA A 78 -13.78 -3.70 -21.81
N ILE A 79 -14.66 -2.74 -21.44
CA ILE A 79 -14.81 -2.29 -20.05
C ILE A 79 -15.38 -3.42 -19.18
N ALA A 80 -16.37 -4.15 -19.69
CA ALA A 80 -16.96 -5.27 -18.99
C ALA A 80 -15.95 -6.41 -18.78
N THR A 81 -15.12 -6.74 -19.78
CA THR A 81 -14.02 -7.70 -19.63
C THR A 81 -13.06 -7.26 -18.52
N VAL A 82 -12.65 -5.99 -18.49
CA VAL A 82 -11.76 -5.47 -17.45
C VAL A 82 -12.36 -5.62 -16.05
N GLY A 83 -13.65 -5.29 -15.88
CA GLY A 83 -14.33 -5.45 -14.60
C GLY A 83 -14.37 -6.89 -14.08
N ILE A 84 -14.59 -7.86 -14.98
CA ILE A 84 -14.56 -9.29 -14.64
C ILE A 84 -13.14 -9.74 -14.27
N THR A 85 -12.14 -9.32 -15.05
CA THR A 85 -10.74 -9.64 -14.76
C THR A 85 -10.24 -9.02 -13.46
N GLU A 86 -10.64 -7.78 -13.15
CA GLU A 86 -10.29 -7.09 -11.89
C GLU A 86 -10.90 -7.79 -10.67
N SER A 87 -12.13 -8.28 -10.79
CA SER A 87 -12.76 -9.07 -9.73
C SER A 87 -11.97 -10.35 -9.42
N LEU A 88 -11.49 -11.03 -10.47
CA LEU A 88 -10.61 -12.20 -10.33
C LEU A 88 -9.25 -11.82 -9.72
N LEU A 89 -8.62 -10.74 -10.20
CA LEU A 89 -7.34 -10.26 -9.72
C LEU A 89 -7.41 -9.83 -8.25
N THR A 90 -8.52 -9.26 -7.79
CA THR A 90 -8.72 -8.86 -6.39
C THR A 90 -8.55 -10.05 -5.43
N ILE A 91 -9.05 -11.24 -5.81
CA ILE A 91 -8.89 -12.47 -5.01
C ILE A 91 -7.41 -12.86 -4.93
N ILE A 92 -6.69 -12.76 -6.04
CA ILE A 92 -5.25 -13.07 -6.12
C ILE A 92 -4.44 -12.06 -5.30
N TYR A 93 -4.76 -10.77 -5.44
CA TYR A 93 -4.15 -9.67 -4.66
C TYR A 93 -4.38 -9.82 -3.17
N ALA A 94 -5.54 -10.30 -2.72
CA ALA A 94 -5.78 -10.54 -1.29
C ALA A 94 -4.75 -11.49 -0.68
N ILE A 95 -4.36 -12.55 -1.40
CA ILE A 95 -3.33 -13.49 -0.96
C ILE A 95 -1.95 -12.80 -0.92
N GLY A 96 -1.60 -12.06 -1.97
CA GLY A 96 -0.34 -11.31 -2.05
C GLY A 96 -0.21 -10.25 -0.95
N MET A 97 -1.26 -9.47 -0.72
CA MET A 97 -1.33 -8.47 0.35
C MET A 97 -1.18 -9.12 1.74
N GLY A 98 -1.84 -10.26 1.97
CA GLY A 98 -1.70 -11.01 3.22
C GLY A 98 -0.26 -11.43 3.50
N LEU A 99 0.43 -11.96 2.48
CA LEU A 99 1.84 -12.34 2.59
C LEU A 99 2.75 -11.11 2.81
N SER A 100 2.51 -10.03 2.08
CA SER A 100 3.26 -8.78 2.23
C SER A 100 3.13 -8.20 3.64
N MET A 101 1.92 -8.17 4.19
CA MET A 101 1.65 -7.67 5.54
C MET A 101 2.31 -8.56 6.61
N ALA A 102 2.21 -9.89 6.46
CA ALA A 102 2.86 -10.84 7.37
C ALA A 102 4.39 -10.71 7.36
N THR A 103 4.97 -10.58 6.17
CA THR A 103 6.41 -10.40 5.98
C THR A 103 6.89 -9.08 6.59
N THR A 104 6.19 -7.99 6.29
CA THR A 104 6.48 -6.66 6.84
C THR A 104 6.43 -6.67 8.37
N ALA A 105 5.42 -7.31 8.98
CA ALA A 105 5.32 -7.43 10.42
C ALA A 105 6.48 -8.24 11.03
N LEU A 106 6.85 -9.37 10.43
CA LEU A 106 7.96 -10.22 10.89
C LEU A 106 9.30 -9.49 10.79
N VAL A 107 9.59 -8.88 9.64
CA VAL A 107 10.82 -8.12 9.40
C VAL A 107 10.89 -6.93 10.36
N SER A 108 9.84 -6.13 10.46
CA SER A 108 9.77 -4.98 11.37
C SER A 108 10.03 -5.39 12.83
N ARG A 109 9.46 -6.50 13.29
CA ARG A 109 9.71 -7.01 14.65
C ARG A 109 11.17 -7.39 14.86
N ARG A 110 11.80 -8.08 13.90
CA ARG A 110 13.21 -8.51 14.01
C ARG A 110 14.19 -7.33 13.95
N ILE A 111 13.89 -6.33 13.14
CA ILE A 111 14.63 -5.07 13.10
C ILE A 111 14.50 -4.36 14.45
N GLY A 112 13.29 -4.25 15.02
CA GLY A 112 13.07 -3.68 16.35
C GLY A 112 13.77 -4.44 17.49
N GLU A 113 13.94 -5.77 17.37
CA GLU A 113 14.72 -6.60 18.29
C GLU A 113 16.25 -6.40 18.15
N LYS A 114 16.73 -5.51 17.28
CA LYS A 114 18.14 -5.33 16.91
C LYS A 114 18.80 -6.61 16.37
N LYS A 115 18.02 -7.44 15.66
CA LYS A 115 18.50 -8.70 15.04
C LYS A 115 18.38 -8.63 13.52
N PRO A 116 19.16 -7.77 12.83
CA PRO A 116 19.04 -7.55 11.39
C PRO A 116 19.29 -8.84 10.58
N TYR A 117 20.23 -9.67 11.00
CA TYR A 117 20.48 -10.97 10.35
C TYR A 117 19.23 -11.87 10.33
N ARG A 118 18.47 -11.93 11.44
CA ARG A 118 17.23 -12.71 11.49
C ARG A 118 16.11 -12.07 10.67
N ALA A 119 16.12 -10.75 10.52
CA ALA A 119 15.20 -10.05 9.63
C ALA A 119 15.45 -10.41 8.17
N SER A 120 16.72 -10.42 7.74
CA SER A 120 17.13 -10.85 6.39
C SER A 120 16.73 -12.29 6.09
N VAL A 121 16.94 -13.22 7.05
CA VAL A 121 16.51 -14.62 6.88
C VAL A 121 14.98 -14.71 6.71
N ALA A 122 14.21 -13.99 7.53
CA ALA A 122 12.75 -13.97 7.41
C ALA A 122 12.29 -13.40 6.07
N ALA A 123 12.95 -12.34 5.57
CA ALA A 123 12.65 -11.75 4.26
C ALA A 123 12.93 -12.75 3.12
N VAL A 124 14.07 -13.45 3.14
CA VAL A 124 14.40 -14.47 2.12
C VAL A 124 13.41 -15.63 2.17
N GLN A 125 13.04 -16.10 3.37
CA GLN A 125 12.02 -17.14 3.52
C GLN A 125 10.67 -16.69 2.94
N ALA A 126 10.27 -15.45 3.20
CA ALA A 126 9.05 -14.88 2.63
C ALA A 126 9.09 -14.82 1.10
N ILE A 127 10.24 -14.47 0.50
CA ILE A 127 10.41 -14.48 -0.97
C ILE A 127 10.25 -15.90 -1.52
N ILE A 128 10.85 -16.91 -0.88
CA ILE A 128 10.70 -18.31 -1.31
C ILE A 128 9.23 -18.74 -1.24
N VAL A 129 8.54 -18.40 -0.15
CA VAL A 129 7.10 -18.66 0.01
C VAL A 129 6.29 -17.92 -1.06
N ALA A 130 6.62 -16.67 -1.36
CA ALA A 130 5.98 -15.89 -2.42
C ALA A 130 6.14 -16.54 -3.79
N CYS A 131 7.34 -17.03 -4.13
CA CYS A 131 7.59 -17.75 -5.36
C CYS A 131 6.76 -19.05 -5.46
N ILE A 132 6.68 -19.81 -4.36
CA ILE A 132 5.87 -21.03 -4.31
C ILE A 132 4.39 -20.69 -4.51
N ILE A 133 3.86 -19.71 -3.77
CA ILE A 133 2.46 -19.27 -3.91
C ILE A 133 2.20 -18.75 -5.33
N SER A 134 3.10 -17.96 -5.90
CA SER A 134 2.99 -17.45 -7.27
C SER A 134 2.95 -18.59 -8.28
N LEU A 135 3.72 -19.66 -8.09
CA LEU A 135 3.70 -20.82 -8.98
C LEU A 135 2.39 -21.62 -8.81
N LEU A 136 1.94 -21.79 -7.56
CA LEU A 136 0.70 -22.49 -7.22
C LEU A 136 -0.56 -21.76 -7.70
N LEU A 137 -0.54 -20.43 -7.77
CA LEU A 137 -1.64 -19.64 -8.32
C LEU A 137 -1.49 -19.45 -9.83
N GLY A 138 -0.27 -19.22 -10.32
CA GLY A 138 0.02 -18.93 -11.71
C GLY A 138 -0.20 -20.11 -12.65
N ILE A 139 0.28 -21.32 -12.30
CA ILE A 139 0.13 -22.49 -13.17
C ILE A 139 -1.36 -22.85 -13.37
N PRO A 140 -2.17 -23.03 -12.30
CA PRO A 140 -3.60 -23.29 -12.47
C PRO A 140 -4.31 -22.09 -13.09
N GLY A 141 -3.91 -20.86 -12.77
CA GLY A 141 -4.48 -19.66 -13.38
C GLY A 141 -4.33 -19.64 -14.90
N LEU A 142 -3.19 -20.09 -15.44
CA LEU A 142 -2.96 -20.20 -16.88
C LEU A 142 -3.76 -21.35 -17.52
N ILE A 143 -3.83 -22.50 -16.86
CA ILE A 143 -4.51 -23.69 -17.39
C ILE A 143 -6.04 -23.51 -17.36
N PHE A 144 -6.57 -22.94 -16.28
CA PHE A 144 -8.00 -22.79 -16.02
C PHE A 144 -8.52 -21.36 -16.25
N ALA A 145 -7.76 -20.50 -16.94
CA ALA A 145 -8.10 -19.09 -17.15
C ALA A 145 -9.55 -18.89 -17.65
N LYS A 146 -9.95 -19.68 -18.65
CA LYS A 146 -11.31 -19.60 -19.24
C LYS A 146 -12.41 -20.01 -18.26
N ASP A 147 -12.16 -21.05 -17.48
CA ASP A 147 -13.13 -21.55 -16.51
C ASP A 147 -13.26 -20.61 -15.31
N LEU A 148 -12.13 -20.05 -14.84
CA LEU A 148 -12.11 -19.02 -13.79
C LEU A 148 -12.89 -17.78 -14.23
N LEU A 149 -12.68 -17.29 -15.44
CA LEU A 149 -13.41 -16.13 -15.98
C LEU A 149 -14.91 -16.42 -16.12
N ARG A 150 -15.28 -17.62 -16.58
CA ARG A 150 -16.69 -18.05 -16.65
C ARG A 150 -17.36 -18.08 -15.28
N ILE A 151 -16.67 -18.55 -14.24
CA ILE A 151 -17.18 -18.53 -12.86
C ILE A 151 -17.39 -17.09 -12.36
N MET A 152 -16.55 -16.15 -12.81
CA MET A 152 -16.68 -14.72 -12.50
C MET A 152 -17.76 -14.00 -13.32
N GLY A 153 -18.43 -14.71 -14.25
CA GLY A 153 -19.55 -14.17 -15.03
C GLY A 153 -19.23 -13.84 -16.49
N ALA A 154 -18.07 -14.24 -17.02
CA ALA A 154 -17.73 -14.06 -18.43
C ALA A 154 -18.62 -14.90 -19.36
N ASN A 155 -18.96 -14.34 -20.53
CA ASN A 155 -19.86 -14.90 -21.53
C ASN A 155 -19.15 -15.00 -22.90
N ALA A 156 -19.81 -15.54 -23.93
CA ALA A 156 -19.16 -15.75 -25.24
C ALA A 156 -18.75 -14.45 -25.95
N GLU A 157 -19.33 -13.32 -25.54
CA GLU A 157 -19.08 -11.98 -26.09
C GLU A 157 -18.08 -11.17 -25.23
N ILE A 158 -17.83 -11.57 -23.98
CA ILE A 158 -17.10 -10.77 -22.97
C ILE A 158 -16.24 -11.63 -22.04
#